data_AF-A0A956CPH4-F1
#
_entry.id   AF-A0A956CPH4-F1
#
_cell.length_a   1.000
_cell.length_b   1.000
_cell.length_c   1.000
_cell.angle_alpha   90.00
_cell.angle_beta   90.00
_cell.angle_gamma   90.00
#
_symmetry.space_group_name_H-M   'P 1'
#
loop_
_entity.id
_entity.type
_entity.pdbx_description
1 polymer ?
#
loop_
_entity_poly.entity_id
_entity_poly.type
_entity_poly.pdbx_seq_one_letter_code
_entity_poly.pdbx_strand_id
1 'polypeptide(L)'
;MHTRRGPADAMTPGASEDAFEATVEEVVFTSDDGAFAVVHGKRASDEVRVTLVGDLAGFAPGETVRVRGRWTEHAVYGRRFRATAVTPILPSTQTGIARYLGSGLVPGIGPALAERLVERFGERTLDIIANESARLRDVEGIGAKRAASIAEAVRSRRDEAETLAYLHSVEIGPALGRRILKRLGPDTMHEVRTNPYGVAERVAGMGFRTADRVGRAQGIGPDDPRRAEGAALHVVAASADDGHTYLDAEALLERA
;
A
#
# COMPACT_ATOMS: atom_id res chain seq x y z
N MET A 1 13.86 30.14 -9.79
CA MET A 1 13.46 28.93 -9.04
C MET A 1 14.30 27.75 -9.55
N HIS A 2 15.34 27.36 -8.80
CA HIS A 2 16.21 26.26 -9.18
C HIS A 2 15.65 24.93 -8.65
N THR A 3 15.16 24.08 -9.55
CA THR A 3 14.88 22.68 -9.28
C THR A 3 16.21 21.95 -9.05
N ARG A 4 16.55 21.70 -7.79
CA ARG A 4 17.70 20.84 -7.45
C ARG A 4 17.33 19.40 -7.81
N ARG A 5 17.78 18.91 -8.96
CA ARG A 5 17.96 17.47 -9.20
C ARG A 5 18.92 16.95 -8.13
N GLY A 6 18.46 16.06 -7.26
CA GLY A 6 19.31 15.37 -6.30
C GLY A 6 20.41 14.58 -7.00
N PRO A 7 21.60 14.41 -6.40
CA PRO A 7 22.70 13.69 -7.01
C PRO A 7 22.31 12.22 -7.23
N ALA A 8 22.75 11.66 -8.36
CA ALA A 8 22.45 10.30 -8.75
C ALA A 8 23.14 9.29 -7.81
N ASP A 9 22.38 8.35 -7.27
CA ASP A 9 22.93 7.21 -6.51
C ASP A 9 23.85 6.38 -7.42
N ALA A 10 25.08 6.13 -6.97
CA ALA A 10 26.00 5.23 -7.65
C ALA A 10 25.47 3.80 -7.56
N MET A 11 25.35 3.14 -8.71
CA MET A 11 24.79 1.79 -8.83
C MET A 11 25.94 0.78 -8.81
N THR A 12 25.95 -0.16 -7.87
CA THR A 12 26.87 -1.30 -7.89
C THR A 12 26.35 -2.33 -8.89
N PRO A 13 27.03 -2.60 -10.02
CA PRO A 13 26.56 -3.58 -11.00
C PRO A 13 26.74 -5.00 -10.47
N GLY A 14 25.68 -5.83 -10.52
CA GLY A 14 25.77 -7.28 -10.27
C GLY A 14 25.10 -7.82 -9.01
N ALA A 15 24.55 -6.99 -8.12
CA ALA A 15 23.87 -7.48 -6.92
C ALA A 15 22.47 -8.04 -7.23
N SER A 16 22.21 -9.28 -6.80
CA SER A 16 20.88 -9.86 -6.66
C SER A 16 19.97 -8.93 -5.85
N GLU A 17 18.68 -8.93 -6.15
CA GLU A 17 17.73 -8.21 -5.30
C GLU A 17 17.58 -8.92 -3.97
N ASP A 18 17.67 -8.15 -2.88
CA ASP A 18 17.36 -8.64 -1.55
C ASP A 18 15.87 -8.41 -1.28
N ALA A 19 15.30 -9.22 -0.38
CA ALA A 19 13.96 -9.02 0.14
C ALA A 19 13.95 -9.24 1.65
N PHE A 20 13.25 -8.36 2.37
CA PHE A 20 13.08 -8.48 3.82
C PHE A 20 11.81 -7.77 4.28
N GLU A 21 11.40 -8.04 5.51
CA GLU A 21 10.30 -7.35 6.17
C GLU A 21 10.85 -6.25 7.07
N ALA A 22 10.19 -5.10 7.07
CA ALA A 22 10.56 -3.98 7.94
C ALA A 22 9.31 -3.30 8.50
N THR A 23 9.39 -2.88 9.77
CA THR A 23 8.39 -2.02 10.38
C THR A 23 8.80 -0.56 10.15
N VAL A 24 7.89 0.24 9.61
CA VAL A 24 8.07 1.68 9.40
C VAL A 24 8.12 2.37 10.76
N GLU A 25 9.18 3.12 11.03
CA GLU A 25 9.30 3.94 12.25
C GLU A 25 8.98 5.40 11.97
N GLU A 26 9.42 5.91 10.82
CA GLU A 26 9.35 7.33 10.51
C GLU A 26 9.35 7.54 8.99
N VAL A 27 8.47 8.42 8.50
CA VAL A 27 8.51 8.93 7.13
C VAL A 27 9.27 10.26 7.14
N VAL A 28 10.49 10.25 6.60
CA VAL A 28 11.42 11.40 6.65
C VAL A 28 11.07 12.42 5.56
N PHE A 29 10.71 11.93 4.39
CA PHE A 29 10.42 12.76 3.22
C PHE A 29 9.45 12.05 2.29
N THR A 30 8.60 12.80 1.61
CA THR A 30 7.80 12.34 0.48
C THR A 30 7.82 13.45 -0.57
N SER A 31 8.03 13.09 -1.84
CA SER A 31 7.96 14.02 -2.96
C SER A 31 6.53 14.53 -3.18
N ASP A 32 6.39 15.70 -3.80
CA ASP A 32 5.07 16.31 -4.05
C ASP A 32 4.16 15.42 -4.90
N ASP A 33 4.74 14.67 -5.84
CA ASP A 33 4.03 13.71 -6.69
C ASP A 33 3.78 12.35 -6.02
N GLY A 34 4.35 12.12 -4.83
CA GLY A 34 4.26 10.86 -4.10
C GLY A 34 5.01 9.68 -4.73
N ALA A 35 5.77 9.88 -5.81
CA ALA A 35 6.50 8.78 -6.48
C ALA A 35 7.77 8.36 -5.72
N PHE A 36 8.22 9.18 -4.76
CA PHE A 36 9.43 8.91 -4.00
C PHE A 36 9.25 9.30 -2.53
N ALA A 37 9.62 8.41 -1.62
CA ALA A 37 9.70 8.71 -0.20
C ALA A 37 10.98 8.14 0.41
N VAL A 38 11.42 8.75 1.52
CA VAL A 38 12.50 8.26 2.37
C VAL A 38 11.89 7.86 3.70
N VAL A 39 12.08 6.60 4.08
CA VAL A 39 11.47 6.01 5.27
C VAL A 39 12.55 5.36 6.13
N HIS A 40 12.55 5.64 7.42
CA HIS A 40 13.30 4.85 8.39
C HIS A 40 12.42 3.71 8.89
N GLY A 41 12.99 2.50 8.96
CA GLY A 41 12.34 1.35 9.54
C GLY A 41 13.31 0.43 10.27
N LYS A 42 12.78 -0.62 10.87
CA LYS A 42 13.54 -1.71 11.49
C LYS A 42 13.25 -3.02 10.80
N ARG A 43 14.29 -3.77 10.46
CA ARG A 43 14.13 -5.11 9.89
C ARG A 43 13.54 -6.06 10.92
N ALA A 44 12.56 -6.85 10.50
CA ALA A 44 11.90 -7.81 11.39
C ALA A 44 12.81 -8.96 11.84
N SER A 45 13.88 -9.26 11.09
CA SER A 45 14.80 -10.37 11.35
C SER A 45 15.80 -10.12 12.49
N ASP A 46 16.31 -8.89 12.58
CA ASP A 46 17.45 -8.54 13.44
C ASP A 46 17.33 -7.16 14.08
N GLU A 47 16.19 -6.48 13.90
CA GLU A 47 15.86 -5.20 14.53
C GLU A 47 16.79 -4.04 14.15
N VAL A 48 17.64 -4.25 13.15
CA VAL A 48 18.57 -3.24 12.66
C VAL A 48 17.80 -2.15 11.91
N ARG A 49 18.14 -0.91 12.23
CA ARG A 49 17.60 0.27 11.55
C ARG A 49 18.05 0.30 10.09
N VAL A 50 17.11 0.57 9.20
CA VAL A 50 17.33 0.67 7.76
C VAL A 50 16.67 1.92 7.20
N THR A 51 17.29 2.48 6.16
CA THR A 51 16.74 3.60 5.39
C THR A 51 16.24 3.07 4.06
N LEU A 52 14.92 3.11 3.86
CA LEU A 52 14.23 2.68 2.65
C LEU A 52 13.97 3.90 1.75
N VAL A 53 14.18 3.75 0.44
CA VAL A 53 13.87 4.78 -0.55
C VAL A 53 13.15 4.18 -1.77
N GLY A 54 12.20 4.90 -2.36
CA GLY A 54 11.43 4.42 -3.52
C GLY A 54 9.96 4.85 -3.44
N ASP A 55 9.08 4.12 -4.13
CA ASP A 55 7.62 4.30 -4.06
C ASP A 55 7.08 3.78 -2.72
N LEU A 56 7.31 4.59 -1.68
CA LEU A 56 7.00 4.32 -0.29
C LEU A 56 5.98 5.33 0.26
N ALA A 57 5.45 6.19 -0.59
CA ALA A 57 4.48 7.19 -0.18
C ALA A 57 3.17 6.51 0.27
N GLY A 58 2.68 6.94 1.43
CA GLY A 58 1.44 6.43 2.01
C GLY A 58 1.63 5.43 3.15
N PHE A 59 2.79 4.80 3.31
CA PHE A 59 3.05 3.98 4.50
C PHE A 59 3.15 4.84 5.76
N ALA A 60 2.61 4.34 6.87
CA ALA A 60 2.56 5.04 8.15
C ALA A 60 3.47 4.36 9.21
N PRO A 61 3.97 5.12 10.20
CA PRO A 61 4.64 4.54 11.37
C PRO A 61 3.83 3.40 12.01
N GLY A 62 4.51 2.31 12.35
CA GLY A 62 3.93 1.09 12.89
C GLY A 62 3.50 0.05 11.86
N GLU A 63 3.35 0.43 10.58
CA GLU A 63 3.01 -0.53 9.53
C GLU A 63 4.22 -1.41 9.21
N THR A 64 3.95 -2.68 8.87
CA THR A 64 4.98 -3.60 8.41
C THR A 64 4.88 -3.77 6.90
N VAL A 65 6.02 -3.72 6.24
CA VAL A 65 6.14 -3.84 4.79
C VAL A 65 7.11 -4.93 4.43
N ARG A 66 6.79 -5.69 3.38
CA ARG A 66 7.75 -6.51 2.67
C ARG A 66 8.36 -5.68 1.57
N VAL A 67 9.66 -5.47 1.62
CA VAL A 67 10.42 -4.74 0.60
C VAL A 67 11.24 -5.71 -0.22
N ARG A 68 11.34 -5.44 -1.52
CA ARG A 68 12.30 -6.04 -2.44
C ARG A 68 13.05 -4.92 -3.15
N GLY A 69 14.34 -5.10 -3.36
CA GLY A 69 15.15 -4.05 -3.95
C GLY A 69 16.64 -4.30 -3.79
N ARG A 70 17.42 -3.22 -3.75
CA ARG A 70 18.89 -3.30 -3.72
C ARG A 70 19.47 -2.28 -2.76
N TRP A 71 20.58 -2.62 -2.14
CA TRP A 71 21.38 -1.66 -1.39
C TRP A 71 22.08 -0.69 -2.33
N THR A 72 22.00 0.59 -2.00
CA THR A 72 22.72 1.68 -2.67
C THR A 72 23.47 2.49 -1.63
N GLU A 73 24.53 3.17 -2.06
CA GLU A 73 25.30 4.06 -1.20
C GLU A 73 25.20 5.49 -1.74
N HIS A 74 24.78 6.41 -0.88
CA HIS A 74 24.70 7.83 -1.20
C HIS A 74 25.85 8.57 -0.54
N ALA A 75 26.57 9.38 -1.32
CA ALA A 75 27.79 10.07 -0.88
C ALA A 75 27.63 10.89 0.42
N VAL A 76 26.42 11.40 0.70
CA VAL A 76 26.13 12.22 1.89
C VAL A 76 25.34 11.49 2.97
N TYR A 77 24.51 10.52 2.60
CA TYR A 77 23.51 9.93 3.51
C TYR A 77 23.81 8.47 3.84
N GLY A 78 24.91 7.91 3.31
CA GLY A 78 25.36 6.56 3.55
C GLY A 78 24.48 5.50 2.87
N ARG A 79 24.44 4.32 3.48
CA ARG A 79 23.80 3.13 2.95
C ARG A 79 22.27 3.22 3.03
N ARG A 80 21.60 3.02 1.90
CA ARG A 80 20.14 3.01 1.77
C ARG A 80 19.69 1.78 1.00
N PHE A 81 18.43 1.39 1.20
CA PHE A 81 17.82 0.32 0.44
C PHE A 81 16.83 0.92 -0.55
N ARG A 82 17.15 0.85 -1.83
CA ARG A 82 16.26 1.28 -2.91
C ARG A 82 15.25 0.16 -3.19
N ALA A 83 14.03 0.36 -2.73
CA ALA A 83 12.93 -0.56 -2.97
C ALA A 83 12.46 -0.47 -4.42
N THR A 84 12.39 -1.62 -5.09
CA THR A 84 11.78 -1.82 -6.40
C THR A 84 10.35 -2.34 -6.30
N ALA A 85 9.99 -2.94 -5.16
CA ALA A 85 8.63 -3.32 -4.81
C ALA A 85 8.42 -3.25 -3.30
N VAL A 86 7.22 -2.82 -2.89
CA VAL A 86 6.84 -2.71 -1.48
C VAL A 86 5.40 -3.14 -1.30
N THR A 87 5.17 -4.10 -0.41
CA THR A 87 3.83 -4.63 -0.15
C THR A 87 3.52 -4.53 1.34
N PRO A 88 2.38 -3.94 1.74
CA PRO A 88 1.94 -3.97 3.13
C PRO A 88 1.65 -5.41 3.55
N ILE A 89 2.11 -5.78 4.74
CA ILE A 89 1.86 -7.08 5.34
C ILE A 89 1.54 -6.90 6.83
N LEU A 90 0.87 -7.90 7.41
CA LEU A 90 0.81 -8.00 8.86
C LEU A 90 2.13 -8.60 9.39
N PRO A 91 2.65 -8.11 10.52
CA PRO A 91 3.85 -8.68 11.12
C PRO A 91 3.57 -10.10 11.64
N SER A 92 4.58 -10.96 11.53
CA SER A 92 4.55 -12.35 11.99
C SER A 92 5.41 -12.59 13.24
N THR A 93 6.38 -11.71 13.52
CA THR A 93 7.26 -11.84 14.69
C THR A 93 6.62 -11.21 15.92
N GLN A 94 6.90 -11.74 17.12
CA GLN A 94 6.39 -11.20 18.39
C GLN A 94 6.67 -9.70 18.54
N THR A 95 7.92 -9.28 18.27
CA THR A 95 8.32 -7.87 18.35
C THR A 95 7.58 -7.00 17.34
N GLY A 96 7.42 -7.48 16.09
CA GLY A 96 6.67 -6.78 15.06
C GLY A 96 5.19 -6.64 15.42
N ILE A 97 4.58 -7.70 15.96
CA ILE A 97 3.19 -7.70 16.40
C ILE A 97 2.97 -6.71 17.55
N ALA A 98 3.85 -6.72 18.57
CA ALA A 98 3.75 -5.81 19.69
C ALA A 98 3.84 -4.33 19.23
N ARG A 99 4.77 -4.02 18.32
CA ARG A 99 4.87 -2.68 17.72
C ARG A 99 3.65 -2.30 16.92
N TYR A 100 3.19 -3.19 16.06
CA TYR A 100 2.02 -2.94 15.22
C TYR A 100 0.77 -2.66 16.06
N LEU A 101 0.49 -3.49 17.06
CA LEU A 101 -0.65 -3.29 17.96
C LEU A 101 -0.48 -2.04 18.84
N GLY A 102 0.75 -1.75 19.29
CA GLY A 102 1.05 -0.59 20.15
C GLY A 102 1.24 0.74 19.42
N SER A 103 1.32 0.74 18.09
CA SER A 103 1.60 1.93 17.27
C SER A 103 0.45 2.93 17.17
N GLY A 104 -0.74 2.55 17.64
CA GLY A 104 -1.97 3.33 17.46
C GLY A 104 -2.71 3.04 16.15
N LEU A 105 -2.17 2.17 15.28
CA LEU A 105 -2.89 1.68 14.10
C LEU A 105 -4.15 0.89 14.46
N VAL A 106 -4.14 0.18 15.60
CA VAL A 106 -5.29 -0.55 16.14
C VAL A 106 -5.85 0.23 17.34
N PRO A 107 -7.01 0.90 17.20
CA PRO A 107 -7.60 1.67 18.27
C PRO A 107 -7.88 0.81 19.51
N GLY A 108 -7.59 1.36 20.69
CA GLY A 108 -7.86 0.69 21.97
C GLY A 108 -6.75 -0.25 22.44
N ILE A 109 -5.62 -0.33 21.73
CA ILE A 109 -4.40 -1.00 22.19
C ILE A 109 -3.26 0.02 22.27
N GLY A 110 -2.68 0.15 23.47
CA GLY A 110 -1.44 0.88 23.68
C GLY A 110 -0.26 -0.08 23.89
N PRO A 111 0.99 0.44 23.93
CA PRO A 111 2.20 -0.39 24.02
C PRO A 111 2.16 -1.46 25.13
N ALA A 112 1.80 -1.07 26.35
CA ALA A 112 1.74 -2.00 27.49
C ALA A 112 0.68 -3.10 27.33
N LEU A 113 -0.44 -2.84 26.63
CA LEU A 113 -1.42 -3.88 26.35
C LEU A 113 -0.96 -4.78 25.19
N ALA A 114 -0.31 -4.22 24.18
CA ALA A 114 0.27 -4.97 23.08
C ALA A 114 1.32 -5.97 23.59
N GLU A 115 2.21 -5.54 24.48
CA GLU A 115 3.20 -6.41 25.12
C GLU A 115 2.55 -7.58 25.86
N ARG A 116 1.54 -7.32 26.71
CA ARG A 116 0.83 -8.40 27.45
C ARG A 116 0.08 -9.36 26.53
N LEU A 117 -0.51 -8.86 25.44
CA LEU A 117 -1.16 -9.70 24.44
C LEU A 117 -0.15 -10.65 23.77
N VAL A 118 1.00 -10.13 23.36
CA VAL A 118 2.06 -10.91 22.72
C VAL A 118 2.74 -11.85 23.70
N GLU A 119 2.96 -11.46 24.95
CA GLU A 119 3.49 -12.35 25.98
C GLU A 119 2.56 -13.55 26.24
N ARG A 120 1.25 -13.32 26.19
CA ARG A 120 0.25 -14.38 26.39
C ARG A 120 0.07 -15.29 25.17
N PHE A 121 0.09 -14.73 23.96
CA PHE A 121 -0.37 -15.42 22.73
C PHE A 121 0.73 -15.64 21.69
N GLY A 122 1.91 -15.05 21.88
CA GLY A 122 3.07 -15.15 21.01
C GLY A 122 2.78 -14.67 19.58
N GLU A 123 3.32 -15.38 18.60
CA GLU A 123 3.16 -15.07 17.18
C GLU A 123 1.72 -15.24 16.68
N ARG A 124 0.88 -15.99 17.41
CA ARG A 124 -0.54 -16.17 17.06
C ARG A 124 -1.45 -15.03 17.51
N THR A 125 -0.89 -13.97 18.10
CA THR A 125 -1.68 -12.90 18.72
C THR A 125 -2.70 -12.29 17.74
N LEU A 126 -2.28 -11.95 16.52
CA LEU A 126 -3.18 -11.36 15.52
C LEU A 126 -4.31 -12.31 15.10
N ASP A 127 -4.00 -13.60 14.93
CA ASP A 127 -5.00 -14.61 14.57
C ASP A 127 -6.00 -14.86 15.70
N ILE A 128 -5.53 -14.89 16.95
CA ILE A 128 -6.40 -15.03 18.12
C ILE A 128 -7.29 -13.80 18.27
N ILE A 129 -6.78 -12.59 18.05
CA ILE A 129 -7.60 -11.39 18.07
C ILE A 129 -8.70 -11.46 17.01
N ALA A 130 -8.35 -11.85 15.78
CA ALA A 130 -9.29 -11.83 14.65
C ALA A 130 -10.37 -12.93 14.76
N ASN A 131 -10.00 -14.14 15.19
CA ASN A 131 -10.83 -15.34 15.09
C ASN A 131 -11.30 -15.91 16.43
N GLU A 132 -10.55 -15.69 17.51
CA GLU A 132 -10.80 -16.26 18.85
C GLU A 132 -10.92 -15.14 19.92
N SER A 133 -11.51 -13.99 19.55
CA SER A 133 -11.46 -12.75 20.36
C SER A 133 -11.95 -12.90 21.80
N ALA A 134 -12.79 -13.89 22.09
CA ALA A 134 -13.22 -14.25 23.45
C ALA A 134 -12.05 -14.57 24.40
N ARG A 135 -10.93 -15.08 23.86
CA ARG A 135 -9.71 -15.41 24.59
C ARG A 135 -8.93 -14.18 25.04
N LEU A 136 -9.15 -13.02 24.44
CA LEU A 136 -8.50 -11.78 24.89
C LEU A 136 -8.86 -11.43 26.34
N ARG A 137 -9.97 -11.98 26.86
CA ARG A 137 -10.39 -11.83 28.27
C ARG A 137 -9.46 -12.52 29.26
N ASP A 138 -8.59 -13.42 28.80
CA ASP A 138 -7.52 -14.02 29.62
C ASP A 138 -6.44 -12.99 29.97
N VAL A 139 -6.41 -11.84 29.28
CA VAL A 139 -5.45 -10.76 29.51
C VAL A 139 -6.10 -9.67 30.35
N GLU A 140 -5.42 -9.30 31.43
CA GLU A 140 -5.90 -8.30 32.38
C GLU A 140 -6.24 -6.96 31.70
N GLY A 141 -7.40 -6.39 32.03
CA GLY A 141 -7.85 -5.11 31.48
C GLY A 141 -8.58 -5.20 30.13
N ILE A 142 -8.90 -6.42 29.66
CA ILE A 142 -9.75 -6.64 28.49
C ILE A 142 -11.09 -7.28 28.89
N GLY A 143 -12.15 -6.47 28.90
CA GLY A 143 -13.54 -6.97 28.99
C GLY A 143 -14.11 -7.37 27.63
N ALA A 144 -15.29 -8.01 27.62
CA ALA A 144 -15.95 -8.51 26.40
C ALA A 144 -16.15 -7.43 25.31
N LYS A 145 -16.63 -6.23 25.68
CA LYS A 145 -16.82 -5.12 24.74
C LYS A 145 -15.50 -4.68 24.09
N ARG A 146 -14.43 -4.60 24.88
CA ARG A 146 -13.10 -4.21 24.41
C ARG A 146 -12.51 -5.28 23.50
N ALA A 147 -12.67 -6.55 23.85
CA ALA A 147 -12.25 -7.68 23.02
C ALA A 147 -12.91 -7.65 21.63
N ALA A 148 -14.23 -7.43 21.57
CA ALA A 148 -14.97 -7.32 20.31
C ALA A 148 -14.50 -6.12 19.47
N SER A 149 -14.30 -4.95 20.09
CA SER A 149 -13.79 -3.75 19.44
C SER A 149 -12.38 -3.93 18.86
N ILE A 150 -11.49 -4.58 19.62
CA ILE A 150 -10.12 -4.89 19.18
C ILE A 150 -10.15 -5.87 18.00
N ALA A 151 -11.00 -6.90 18.07
CA ALA A 151 -11.14 -7.89 17.01
C ALA A 151 -11.60 -7.25 15.69
N GLU A 152 -12.58 -6.35 15.77
CA GLU A 152 -13.07 -5.62 14.60
C GLU A 152 -11.97 -4.73 13.99
N ALA A 153 -11.24 -4.00 14.83
CA ALA A 153 -10.14 -3.16 14.35
C ALA A 153 -9.04 -3.98 13.66
N VAL A 154 -8.65 -5.14 14.22
CA VAL A 154 -7.64 -6.00 13.59
C VAL A 154 -8.14 -6.65 12.30
N ARG A 155 -9.41 -7.06 12.22
CA ARG A 155 -10.00 -7.55 10.97
C ARG A 155 -9.99 -6.49 9.89
N SER A 156 -10.49 -5.29 10.21
CA SER A 156 -10.48 -4.16 9.28
C SER A 156 -9.07 -3.87 8.76
N ARG A 157 -8.04 -3.87 9.63
CA ARG A 157 -6.66 -3.69 9.18
C ARG A 157 -6.12 -4.84 8.34
N ARG A 158 -6.53 -6.08 8.61
CA ARG A 158 -6.20 -7.24 7.77
C ARG A 158 -6.78 -7.05 6.37
N ASP A 159 -8.04 -6.66 6.27
CA ASP A 159 -8.74 -6.45 5.00
C ASP A 159 -8.10 -5.29 4.19
N GLU A 160 -7.71 -4.21 4.87
CA GLU A 160 -6.96 -3.10 4.26
C GLU A 160 -5.60 -3.59 3.70
N ALA A 161 -4.83 -4.34 4.49
CA ALA A 161 -3.54 -4.86 4.07
C ALA A 161 -3.66 -5.83 2.89
N GLU A 162 -4.65 -6.73 2.91
CA GLU A 162 -4.93 -7.66 1.81
C GLU A 162 -5.36 -6.92 0.54
N THR A 163 -6.22 -5.91 0.68
CA THR A 163 -6.66 -5.07 -0.44
C THR A 163 -5.47 -4.33 -1.07
N LEU A 164 -4.63 -3.68 -0.26
CA LEU A 164 -3.45 -2.98 -0.77
C LEU A 164 -2.43 -3.93 -1.39
N ALA A 165 -2.25 -5.13 -0.83
CA ALA A 165 -1.41 -6.16 -1.42
C ALA A 165 -1.94 -6.63 -2.79
N TYR A 166 -3.26 -6.81 -2.92
CA TYR A 166 -3.90 -7.09 -4.20
C TYR A 166 -3.68 -5.97 -5.22
N LEU A 167 -3.91 -4.70 -4.83
CA LEU A 167 -3.67 -3.56 -5.72
C LEU A 167 -2.21 -3.51 -6.20
N HIS A 168 -1.26 -3.73 -5.30
CA HIS A 168 0.15 -3.83 -5.67
C HIS A 168 0.43 -4.98 -6.65
N SER A 169 -0.24 -6.13 -6.50
CA SER A 169 -0.09 -7.27 -7.41
C SER A 169 -0.54 -6.99 -8.85
N VAL A 170 -1.44 -6.01 -9.04
CA VAL A 170 -1.89 -5.54 -10.36
C VAL A 170 -1.19 -4.23 -10.77
N GLU A 171 0.01 -3.99 -10.22
CA GLU A 171 0.89 -2.86 -10.53
C GLU A 171 0.28 -1.48 -10.19
N ILE A 172 -0.56 -1.41 -9.16
CA ILE A 172 -1.02 -0.15 -8.58
C ILE A 172 -0.11 0.18 -7.39
N GLY A 173 0.67 1.25 -7.51
CA GLY A 173 1.61 1.69 -6.47
C GLY A 173 0.94 2.11 -5.15
N PRO A 174 1.66 2.12 -4.01
CA PRO A 174 1.09 2.30 -2.67
C PRO A 174 0.26 3.57 -2.49
N ALA A 175 0.73 4.72 -2.99
CA ALA A 175 0.02 5.99 -2.86
C ALA A 175 -1.32 6.00 -3.61
N LEU A 176 -1.34 5.45 -4.84
CA LEU A 176 -2.59 5.29 -5.60
C LEU A 176 -3.48 4.24 -4.95
N GLY A 177 -2.92 3.12 -4.49
CA GLY A 177 -3.65 2.06 -3.80
C GLY A 177 -4.42 2.58 -2.58
N ARG A 178 -3.78 3.43 -1.76
CA ARG A 178 -4.45 4.08 -0.62
C ARG A 178 -5.52 5.06 -1.02
N ARG A 179 -5.36 5.79 -2.13
CA ARG A 179 -6.40 6.68 -2.65
C ARG A 179 -7.63 5.90 -3.11
N ILE A 180 -7.42 4.78 -3.81
CA ILE A 180 -8.51 3.88 -4.22
C ILE A 180 -9.20 3.32 -2.97
N LEU A 181 -8.44 2.76 -2.03
CA LEU A 181 -8.99 2.20 -0.78
C LEU A 181 -9.76 3.25 0.03
N LYS A 182 -9.25 4.47 0.15
CA LYS A 182 -9.95 5.57 0.83
C LYS A 182 -11.26 5.95 0.13
N ARG A 183 -11.32 5.84 -1.20
CA ARG A 183 -12.48 6.23 -2.01
C ARG A 183 -13.58 5.17 -1.99
N LEU A 184 -13.21 3.89 -2.09
CA LEU A 184 -14.13 2.78 -2.28
C LEU A 184 -14.33 1.93 -1.00
N GLY A 185 -13.43 2.06 -0.02
CA GLY A 185 -13.53 1.33 1.24
C GLY A 185 -13.50 -0.19 1.06
N PRO A 186 -14.36 -0.95 1.77
CA PRO A 186 -14.40 -2.41 1.69
C PRO A 186 -14.65 -3.00 0.29
N ASP A 187 -15.33 -2.25 -0.58
CA ASP A 187 -15.69 -2.72 -1.93
C ASP A 187 -14.54 -2.61 -2.94
N THR A 188 -13.41 -2.01 -2.54
CA THR A 188 -12.26 -1.76 -3.42
C THR A 188 -11.84 -2.98 -4.24
N MET A 189 -11.67 -4.13 -3.59
CA MET A 189 -11.22 -5.33 -4.28
C MET A 189 -12.25 -5.82 -5.30
N HIS A 190 -13.53 -5.80 -4.94
CA HIS A 190 -14.62 -6.21 -5.83
C HIS A 190 -14.72 -5.30 -7.04
N GLU A 191 -14.71 -3.98 -6.83
CA GLU A 191 -14.86 -3.00 -7.89
C GLU A 191 -13.66 -3.00 -8.86
N VAL A 192 -12.43 -3.07 -8.36
CA VAL A 192 -11.23 -3.13 -9.22
C VAL A 192 -11.19 -4.42 -10.06
N ARG A 193 -11.70 -5.54 -9.53
CA ARG A 193 -11.82 -6.80 -10.29
C ARG A 193 -12.92 -6.74 -11.34
N THR A 194 -14.04 -6.12 -11.01
CA THR A 194 -15.26 -6.18 -11.84
C THR A 194 -15.30 -5.07 -12.89
N ASN A 195 -14.89 -3.85 -12.56
CA ASN A 195 -14.89 -2.73 -13.50
C ASN A 195 -13.77 -1.73 -13.17
N PRO A 196 -12.50 -2.04 -13.51
CA PRO A 196 -11.39 -1.14 -13.27
C PRO A 196 -11.51 0.19 -14.04
N TYR A 197 -12.25 0.22 -15.15
CA TYR A 197 -12.49 1.44 -15.94
C TYR A 197 -13.40 2.42 -15.16
N GLY A 198 -14.48 1.94 -14.56
CA GLY A 198 -15.32 2.76 -13.68
C GLY A 198 -14.61 3.20 -12.39
N VAL A 199 -13.54 2.52 -11.97
CA VAL A 199 -12.66 3.00 -10.88
C VAL A 199 -11.80 4.17 -11.35
N ALA A 200 -11.25 4.11 -12.57
CA ALA A 200 -10.43 5.18 -13.15
C ALA A 200 -11.17 6.53 -13.23
N GLU A 201 -12.47 6.51 -13.52
CA GLU A 201 -13.29 7.73 -13.56
C GLU A 201 -13.50 8.37 -12.18
N ARG A 202 -13.54 7.55 -11.11
CA ARG A 202 -13.85 8.02 -9.75
C ARG A 202 -12.62 8.30 -8.90
N VAL A 203 -11.43 7.86 -9.33
CA VAL A 203 -10.18 7.97 -8.58
C VAL A 203 -9.10 8.66 -9.42
N ALA A 204 -8.84 9.92 -9.08
CA ALA A 204 -7.75 10.68 -9.68
C ALA A 204 -6.40 9.93 -9.53
N GLY A 205 -5.65 9.84 -10.63
CA GLY A 205 -4.37 9.14 -10.70
C GLY A 205 -4.45 7.70 -11.23
N MET A 206 -5.63 7.09 -11.30
CA MET A 206 -5.85 5.86 -12.05
C MET A 206 -6.37 6.22 -13.45
N GLY A 207 -5.48 6.28 -14.45
CA GLY A 207 -5.88 6.54 -15.84
C GLY A 207 -6.34 5.28 -16.57
N PHE A 208 -6.91 5.46 -17.77
CA PHE A 208 -7.38 4.36 -18.63
C PHE A 208 -6.33 3.30 -18.87
N ARG A 209 -5.06 3.66 -19.13
CA ARG A 209 -3.99 2.68 -19.37
C ARG A 209 -3.78 1.74 -18.18
N THR A 210 -3.83 2.27 -16.96
CA THR A 210 -3.75 1.48 -15.73
C THR A 210 -4.98 0.58 -15.60
N ALA A 211 -6.18 1.12 -15.82
CA ALA A 211 -7.41 0.35 -15.79
C ALA A 211 -7.45 -0.75 -16.85
N ASP A 212 -6.99 -0.49 -18.08
CA ASP A 212 -6.98 -1.44 -19.19
C ASP A 212 -6.00 -2.59 -18.92
N ARG A 213 -4.84 -2.29 -18.34
CA ARG A 213 -3.91 -3.33 -17.88
C ARG A 213 -4.55 -4.22 -16.82
N VAL A 214 -5.20 -3.63 -15.81
CA VAL A 214 -5.91 -4.40 -14.77
C VAL A 214 -7.05 -5.22 -15.38
N GLY A 215 -7.89 -4.61 -16.22
CA GLY A 215 -9.03 -5.26 -16.87
C GLY A 215 -8.62 -6.45 -17.72
N ARG A 216 -7.60 -6.29 -18.57
CA ARG A 216 -7.05 -7.39 -19.38
C ARG A 216 -6.49 -8.53 -18.51
N ALA A 217 -5.79 -8.21 -17.42
CA ALA A 217 -5.31 -9.22 -16.48
C ALA A 217 -6.44 -9.99 -15.78
N GLN A 218 -7.63 -9.39 -15.68
CA GLN A 218 -8.85 -10.02 -15.15
C GLN A 218 -9.72 -10.66 -16.24
N GLY A 219 -9.26 -10.74 -17.49
CA GLY A 219 -9.98 -11.37 -18.59
C GLY A 219 -11.04 -10.49 -19.27
N ILE A 220 -11.04 -9.19 -19.03
CA ILE A 220 -11.89 -8.25 -19.79
C ILE A 220 -11.35 -8.17 -21.23
N GLY A 221 -12.18 -8.59 -22.18
CA GLY A 221 -11.83 -8.67 -23.59
C GLY A 221 -11.73 -7.29 -24.28
N PRO A 222 -11.13 -7.23 -25.48
CA PRO A 222 -11.01 -5.99 -26.24
C PRO A 222 -12.36 -5.36 -26.60
N ASP A 223 -13.37 -6.20 -26.86
CA ASP A 223 -14.73 -5.82 -27.27
C ASP A 223 -15.71 -5.68 -26.09
N ASP A 224 -15.21 -5.72 -24.85
CA ASP A 224 -16.07 -5.60 -23.68
C ASP A 224 -16.64 -4.18 -23.56
N PRO A 225 -17.96 -4.01 -23.36
CA PRO A 225 -18.58 -2.68 -23.26
C PRO A 225 -17.92 -1.77 -22.20
N ARG A 226 -17.48 -2.33 -21.07
CA ARG A 226 -16.82 -1.56 -20.00
C ARG A 226 -15.51 -0.95 -20.48
N ARG A 227 -14.76 -1.70 -21.30
CA ARG A 227 -13.50 -1.25 -21.89
C ARG A 227 -13.75 -0.19 -22.95
N ALA A 228 -14.73 -0.41 -23.82
CA ALA A 228 -15.10 0.53 -24.88
C ALA A 228 -15.55 1.88 -24.30
N GLU A 229 -16.39 1.86 -23.27
CA GLU A 229 -16.82 3.06 -22.53
C GLU A 229 -15.61 3.80 -21.91
N GLY A 230 -14.74 3.07 -21.20
CA GLY A 230 -13.54 3.65 -20.61
C GLY A 230 -12.58 4.25 -21.64
N ALA A 231 -12.45 3.63 -22.81
CA ALA A 231 -11.61 4.14 -23.91
C ALA A 231 -12.19 5.42 -24.50
N ALA A 232 -13.50 5.44 -24.78
CA ALA A 232 -14.20 6.62 -25.27
C ALA A 232 -14.07 7.80 -24.30
N LEU A 233 -14.31 7.58 -23.00
CA LEU A 233 -14.16 8.61 -21.97
C LEU A 233 -12.72 9.10 -21.85
N HIS A 234 -11.74 8.22 -22.00
CA HIS A 234 -10.33 8.61 -22.01
C HIS A 234 -9.99 9.55 -23.17
N VAL A 235 -10.43 9.24 -24.38
CA VAL A 235 -10.21 10.05 -25.58
C VAL A 235 -10.89 11.40 -25.46
N VAL A 236 -12.13 11.43 -24.95
CA VAL A 236 -12.88 12.66 -24.72
C VAL A 236 -12.16 13.54 -23.69
N ALA A 237 -11.73 12.97 -22.56
CA ALA A 237 -10.99 13.70 -21.53
C ALA A 237 -9.67 14.26 -22.07
N ALA A 238 -8.89 13.46 -22.81
CA ALA A 238 -7.65 13.91 -23.42
C ALA A 238 -7.88 15.06 -24.43
N SER A 239 -8.95 14.98 -25.22
CA SER A 239 -9.30 16.05 -26.16
C SER A 239 -9.72 17.33 -25.45
N ALA A 240 -10.41 17.22 -24.30
CA ALA A 240 -10.75 18.36 -23.47
C ALA A 240 -9.51 19.02 -22.85
N ASP A 241 -8.52 18.22 -22.42
CA ASP A 241 -7.22 18.72 -21.93
C ASP A 241 -6.44 19.49 -23.03
N ASP A 242 -6.61 19.10 -24.30
CA ASP A 242 -6.08 19.81 -25.47
C ASP A 242 -6.88 21.09 -25.83
N GLY A 243 -7.95 21.40 -25.09
CA GLY A 243 -8.78 22.59 -25.26
C GLY A 243 -9.96 22.42 -26.22
N HIS A 244 -10.25 21.19 -26.67
CA HIS A 244 -11.43 20.93 -27.49
C HIS A 244 -12.71 20.90 -26.65
N THR A 245 -13.76 21.56 -27.14
CA THR A 245 -15.11 21.55 -26.54
C THR A 245 -16.08 20.62 -27.28
N TYR A 246 -15.63 20.04 -28.39
CA TYR A 246 -16.37 19.12 -29.26
C TYR A 246 -15.40 18.10 -29.86
N LEU A 247 -15.86 16.85 -29.99
CA LEU A 247 -15.15 15.78 -30.68
C LEU A 247 -16.19 15.01 -31.52
N ASP A 248 -15.92 14.84 -32.81
CA ASP A 248 -16.79 14.08 -33.69
C ASP A 248 -16.68 12.57 -33.44
N ALA A 249 -17.74 11.83 -33.80
CA ALA A 249 -17.83 10.41 -33.50
C ALA A 249 -16.81 9.56 -34.27
N GLU A 250 -16.47 9.95 -35.51
CA GLU A 250 -15.47 9.23 -36.32
C GLU A 250 -14.07 9.39 -35.72
N ALA A 251 -13.66 10.61 -35.38
CA ALA A 251 -12.39 10.88 -34.72
C ALA A 251 -12.30 10.24 -33.32
N LEU A 252 -13.42 10.14 -32.60
CA LEU A 252 -13.46 9.39 -31.34
C LEU A 252 -13.15 7.90 -31.57
N LEU A 253 -13.83 7.28 -32.54
CA LEU A 253 -13.66 5.86 -32.87
C LEU A 253 -12.26 5.56 -33.42
N GLU A 254 -11.63 6.48 -34.14
CA GLU A 254 -10.24 6.31 -34.62
C GLU A 254 -9.21 6.38 -33.48
N ARG A 255 -9.52 7.09 -32.39
CA ARG A 255 -8.59 7.35 -31.28
C ARG A 255 -8.77 6.41 -30.08
N ALA A 256 -9.92 5.75 -29.94
CA ALA A 256 -10.29 4.87 -28.81
C ALA A 256 -9.79 3.43 -28.98
#